data_AF-U6SK27-F1
#
_entry.id   AF-U6SK27-F1
#
_cell.length_a   1.000
_cell.length_b   1.000
_cell.length_c   1.000
_cell.angle_alpha   90.00
_cell.angle_beta   90.00
_cell.angle_gamma   90.00
#
_symmetry.space_group_name_H-M   'P 1'
#
loop_
_entity.id
_entity.type
_entity.pdbx_description
1 polymer ?
#
loop_
_entity_poly.entity_id
_entity_poly.type
_entity_poly.pdbx_seq_one_letter_code
_entity_poly.pdbx_strand_id
1 'polypeptide(L)'
;MKKVILGLLIVSIFSFSSVPTIYSHPGRTDSNGGHTCRTNCEKWGYEYGEYHYHNGGGSSSSSTSSSSGSGSSNASTSTSPKPSYTQADIDEGKADGKENGYKDGYARKSKSVNSENGNEGYRIGYAAGYEDGYREGLKKITVEDTEAGTKVGMNEGLKAAREDKDIETNVNDSESDDWNRAYMSAFERAYHRQKQLIRAEEDGYKLGYELGELELPTEVKSDSELSEVFTDEYEKGYEKRFNEETKKHKELGYESGYELTEQNSVKIDERFVEPFEKGYKEGLQAIKDETVEVGYLQAFQLMSYEPPNEVENDTLLEWYKEGYESNNIAAEIKATAYDQLLQVD
;
A
#
# COMPACT_ATOMS: atom_id res chain seq x y z
N MET A 1 3.10 25.60 -37.76
CA MET A 1 2.90 24.20 -38.21
C MET A 1 2.95 23.21 -37.05
N LYS A 2 2.15 23.42 -35.98
CA LYS A 2 2.12 22.53 -34.78
C LYS A 2 0.71 22.09 -34.38
N LYS A 3 -0.34 22.56 -35.09
CA LYS A 3 -1.75 22.24 -34.79
C LYS A 3 -2.35 21.18 -35.73
N VAL A 4 -1.61 20.72 -36.73
CA VAL A 4 -2.09 19.73 -37.73
C VAL A 4 -1.59 18.31 -37.45
N ILE A 5 -0.57 18.13 -36.59
CA ILE A 5 -0.02 16.81 -36.25
C ILE A 5 -0.86 16.10 -35.17
N LEU A 6 -1.65 16.85 -34.39
CA LEU A 6 -2.50 16.28 -33.33
C LEU A 6 -3.75 15.55 -33.86
N GLY A 7 -4.13 15.77 -35.12
CA GLY A 7 -5.32 15.13 -35.72
C GLY A 7 -5.08 13.74 -36.33
N LEU A 8 -3.82 13.37 -36.59
CA LEU A 8 -3.48 12.11 -37.28
C LEU A 8 -3.11 10.96 -36.34
N LEU A 9 -2.85 11.24 -35.06
CA LEU A 9 -2.51 10.22 -34.05
C LEU A 9 -3.76 9.64 -33.34
N ILE A 10 -4.89 10.38 -33.36
CA ILE A 10 -6.15 9.95 -32.72
C ILE A 10 -6.94 8.99 -33.62
N VAL A 11 -6.73 9.00 -34.94
CA VAL A 11 -7.43 8.12 -35.90
C VAL A 11 -6.75 6.75 -36.04
N SER A 12 -5.45 6.63 -35.70
CA SER A 12 -4.71 5.36 -35.80
C SER A 12 -4.91 4.40 -34.62
N ILE A 13 -5.47 4.87 -33.50
CA ILE A 13 -5.71 4.06 -32.29
C ILE A 13 -7.09 3.37 -32.32
N PHE A 14 -7.95 3.70 -33.28
CA PHE A 14 -9.32 3.17 -33.38
C PHE A 14 -9.45 1.91 -34.27
N SER A 15 -8.35 1.32 -34.75
CA SER A 15 -8.38 0.20 -35.71
C SER A 15 -7.87 -1.15 -35.17
N PHE A 16 -7.71 -1.31 -33.85
CA PHE A 16 -7.25 -2.59 -33.24
C PHE A 16 -8.12 -3.00 -32.03
N SER A 17 -9.42 -3.14 -32.25
CA SER A 17 -10.33 -3.67 -31.23
C SER A 17 -11.33 -4.66 -31.83
N SER A 18 -10.84 -5.86 -32.11
CA SER A 18 -11.68 -7.05 -32.21
C SER A 18 -10.92 -8.23 -31.63
N VAL A 19 -10.78 -8.22 -30.30
CA VAL A 19 -10.53 -9.44 -29.52
C VAL A 19 -11.78 -10.31 -29.66
N PRO A 20 -11.71 -11.56 -30.14
CA PRO A 20 -12.85 -12.45 -30.07
C PRO A 20 -13.14 -12.71 -28.60
N THR A 21 -14.32 -12.29 -28.15
CA THR A 21 -14.87 -12.71 -26.87
C THR A 21 -15.01 -14.23 -26.90
N ILE A 22 -14.11 -14.94 -26.20
CA ILE A 22 -14.29 -16.36 -25.94
C ILE A 22 -15.37 -16.46 -24.87
N TYR A 23 -16.62 -16.65 -25.32
CA TYR A 23 -17.74 -16.91 -24.44
C TYR A 23 -17.59 -18.33 -23.87
N SER A 24 -17.14 -18.41 -22.62
CA SER A 24 -17.32 -19.61 -21.82
C SER A 24 -18.81 -19.78 -21.52
N HIS A 25 -19.45 -20.72 -22.21
CA HIS A 25 -20.87 -21.04 -22.13
C HIS A 25 -21.27 -21.42 -20.68
N PRO A 26 -22.43 -20.99 -20.19
CA PRO A 26 -22.93 -21.36 -18.88
C PRO A 26 -23.39 -22.83 -18.87
N GLY A 27 -22.55 -23.71 -18.31
CA GLY A 27 -22.85 -25.11 -18.09
C GLY A 27 -21.63 -25.80 -17.49
N ARG A 28 -21.76 -26.36 -16.28
CA ARG A 28 -20.69 -27.18 -15.71
C ARG A 28 -20.66 -28.51 -16.46
N THR A 29 -19.53 -28.84 -17.07
CA THR A 29 -19.26 -30.17 -17.60
C THR A 29 -19.39 -31.20 -16.47
N ASP A 30 -20.12 -32.28 -16.73
CA ASP A 30 -20.28 -33.38 -15.78
C ASP A 30 -19.07 -34.33 -15.79
N SER A 31 -19.14 -35.39 -14.99
CA SER A 31 -18.07 -36.38 -14.85
C SER A 31 -17.78 -37.17 -16.13
N ASN A 32 -18.65 -37.14 -17.14
CA ASN A 32 -18.46 -37.83 -18.42
C ASN A 32 -17.86 -36.90 -19.50
N GLY A 33 -17.57 -35.64 -19.19
CA GLY A 33 -16.94 -34.71 -20.15
C GLY A 33 -17.93 -34.01 -21.10
N GLY A 34 -19.23 -34.10 -20.83
CA GLY A 34 -20.27 -33.36 -21.55
C GLY A 34 -21.17 -32.55 -20.62
N HIS A 35 -22.22 -31.94 -21.17
CA HIS A 35 -23.29 -31.33 -20.38
C HIS A 35 -24.62 -31.29 -21.13
N THR A 36 -25.72 -31.23 -20.39
CA THR A 36 -27.05 -30.95 -20.95
C THR A 36 -27.25 -29.44 -21.07
N CYS A 37 -27.60 -28.96 -22.26
CA CYS A 37 -27.94 -27.57 -22.46
C CYS A 37 -29.29 -27.25 -21.79
N ARG A 38 -29.28 -26.28 -20.85
CA ARG A 38 -30.49 -25.85 -20.11
C ARG A 38 -30.72 -24.34 -20.12
N THR A 39 -29.76 -23.54 -20.60
CA THR A 39 -29.90 -22.09 -20.71
C THR A 39 -29.28 -21.61 -22.00
N ASN A 40 -29.98 -20.72 -22.71
CA ASN A 40 -29.50 -20.07 -23.95
C ASN A 40 -29.07 -21.04 -25.07
N CYS A 41 -29.65 -22.24 -25.16
CA CYS A 41 -29.27 -23.28 -26.14
C CYS A 41 -29.38 -22.82 -27.59
N GLU A 42 -30.48 -22.15 -27.91
CA GLU A 42 -30.78 -21.61 -29.24
C GLU A 42 -29.73 -20.60 -29.70
N LYS A 43 -29.13 -19.83 -28.77
CA LYS A 43 -28.05 -18.88 -29.07
C LYS A 43 -26.79 -19.56 -29.61
N TRP A 44 -26.62 -20.84 -29.29
CA TRP A 44 -25.48 -21.67 -29.67
C TRP A 44 -25.85 -22.72 -30.72
N GLY A 45 -27.06 -22.66 -31.28
CA GLY A 45 -27.52 -23.58 -32.33
C GLY A 45 -27.94 -24.97 -31.84
N TYR A 46 -28.26 -25.13 -30.56
CA TYR A 46 -28.71 -26.39 -29.96
C TYR A 46 -30.14 -26.31 -29.43
N GLU A 47 -30.84 -27.43 -29.36
CA GLU A 47 -32.18 -27.52 -28.77
C GLU A 47 -32.10 -27.62 -27.22
N TYR A 48 -33.13 -27.13 -26.54
CA TYR A 48 -33.23 -27.22 -25.09
C TYR A 48 -33.28 -28.70 -24.65
N GLY A 49 -32.37 -29.09 -23.76
CA GLY A 49 -32.29 -30.46 -23.24
C GLY A 49 -31.33 -31.38 -23.99
N GLU A 50 -30.67 -30.91 -25.06
CA GLU A 50 -29.64 -31.69 -25.75
C GLU A 50 -28.36 -31.85 -24.91
N TYR A 51 -27.75 -33.03 -24.96
CA TYR A 51 -26.50 -33.33 -24.28
C TYR A 51 -25.33 -33.30 -25.28
N HIS A 52 -24.26 -32.57 -24.97
CA HIS A 52 -23.10 -32.46 -25.86
C HIS A 52 -21.77 -32.59 -25.13
N TYR A 53 -20.77 -33.14 -25.82
CA TYR A 53 -19.43 -33.41 -25.31
C TYR A 53 -18.42 -32.34 -25.75
N HIS A 54 -17.53 -31.96 -24.85
CA HIS A 54 -16.38 -31.11 -25.16
C HIS A 54 -15.15 -31.97 -25.47
N ASN A 55 -15.13 -32.62 -26.64
CA ASN A 55 -13.92 -33.28 -27.15
C ASN A 55 -13.51 -32.61 -28.47
N GLY A 56 -12.47 -31.78 -28.42
CA GLY A 56 -11.86 -31.21 -29.61
C GLY A 56 -11.14 -32.29 -30.42
N GLY A 57 -11.79 -32.83 -31.44
CA GLY A 57 -11.21 -33.79 -32.37
C GLY A 57 -12.29 -34.53 -33.16
N GLY A 58 -12.52 -34.08 -34.39
CA GLY A 58 -13.66 -34.51 -35.21
C GLY A 58 -13.69 -35.99 -35.57
N SER A 59 -14.90 -36.51 -35.71
CA SER A 59 -15.27 -37.57 -36.64
C SER A 59 -16.80 -37.56 -36.80
N SER A 60 -17.24 -36.91 -37.85
CA SER A 60 -18.58 -37.07 -38.41
C SER A 60 -18.77 -38.49 -38.93
N SER A 61 -19.82 -39.18 -38.49
CA SER A 61 -20.43 -40.23 -39.30
C SER A 61 -21.95 -40.15 -39.19
N SER A 62 -22.51 -39.54 -40.23
CA SER A 62 -23.89 -39.65 -40.64
C SER A 62 -24.33 -41.11 -40.76
N SER A 63 -25.46 -41.47 -40.17
CA SER A 63 -26.22 -42.64 -40.58
C SER A 63 -27.66 -42.25 -40.89
N THR A 64 -27.91 -42.18 -42.20
CA THR A 64 -29.20 -42.17 -42.86
C THR A 64 -30.12 -43.27 -42.34
N SER A 65 -31.36 -42.89 -42.08
CA SER A 65 -32.48 -43.79 -41.85
C SER A 65 -32.95 -44.39 -43.18
N SER A 66 -33.15 -45.71 -43.20
CA SER A 66 -34.05 -46.37 -44.12
C SER A 66 -34.73 -47.54 -43.41
N SER A 67 -36.05 -47.44 -43.34
CA SER A 67 -36.99 -48.39 -42.74
C SER A 67 -37.46 -49.43 -43.76
N SER A 68 -37.54 -50.69 -43.31
CA SER A 68 -38.46 -51.77 -43.72
C SER A 68 -37.76 -53.11 -43.41
N GLY A 69 -38.34 -54.16 -42.84
CA GLY A 69 -39.70 -54.46 -42.40
C GLY A 69 -39.68 -55.90 -41.86
N SER A 70 -40.51 -56.14 -40.85
CA SER A 70 -40.91 -57.36 -40.15
C SER A 70 -40.42 -58.74 -40.61
N GLY A 71 -39.94 -59.51 -39.63
CA GLY A 71 -39.84 -60.97 -39.65
C GLY A 71 -39.81 -61.52 -38.23
N SER A 72 -40.99 -61.80 -37.68
CA SER A 72 -41.19 -62.45 -36.38
C SER A 72 -40.69 -63.88 -36.40
N SER A 73 -39.82 -64.25 -35.45
CA SER A 73 -39.91 -65.56 -34.79
C SER A 73 -39.01 -65.67 -33.55
N ASN A 74 -39.69 -66.00 -32.45
CA ASN A 74 -39.24 -66.78 -31.30
C ASN A 74 -38.17 -66.21 -30.35
N ALA A 75 -38.70 -65.84 -29.18
CA ALA A 75 -38.04 -65.84 -27.90
C ALA A 75 -37.15 -67.09 -27.72
N SER A 76 -35.86 -66.82 -27.53
CA SER A 76 -34.94 -67.70 -26.82
C SER A 76 -34.16 -66.81 -25.89
N THR A 77 -34.43 -66.94 -24.59
CA THR A 77 -33.66 -66.37 -23.50
C THR A 77 -32.21 -66.85 -23.61
N SER A 78 -31.38 -66.09 -24.31
CA SER A 78 -29.92 -66.24 -24.29
C SER A 78 -29.39 -65.52 -23.05
N THR A 79 -29.14 -66.28 -21.99
CA THR A 79 -28.29 -65.84 -20.88
C THR A 79 -26.93 -65.45 -21.45
N SER A 80 -26.64 -64.15 -21.51
CA SER A 80 -25.29 -63.64 -21.81
C SER A 80 -24.27 -64.34 -20.91
N PRO A 81 -23.11 -64.77 -21.43
CA PRO A 81 -22.06 -65.36 -20.61
C PRO A 81 -21.69 -64.37 -19.50
N LYS A 82 -21.71 -64.85 -18.25
CA LYS A 82 -21.37 -64.06 -17.06
C LYS A 82 -19.96 -63.47 -17.26
N PRO A 83 -19.75 -62.16 -17.03
CA PRO A 83 -18.42 -61.57 -17.14
C PRO A 83 -17.43 -62.31 -16.23
N SER A 84 -16.20 -62.49 -16.71
CA SER A 84 -15.12 -63.22 -16.01
C SER A 84 -14.51 -62.44 -14.82
N TYR A 85 -15.19 -61.39 -14.34
CA TYR A 85 -14.74 -60.50 -13.28
C TYR A 85 -15.93 -60.14 -12.35
N THR A 86 -15.60 -59.68 -11.16
CA THR A 86 -16.54 -59.27 -10.12
C THR A 86 -16.55 -57.76 -9.93
N GLN A 87 -17.54 -57.24 -9.21
CA GLN A 87 -17.56 -55.82 -8.82
C GLN A 87 -16.38 -55.45 -7.91
N ALA A 88 -15.92 -56.38 -7.06
CA ALA A 88 -14.77 -56.18 -6.20
C ALA A 88 -13.50 -55.90 -7.02
N ASP A 89 -13.32 -56.59 -8.16
CA ASP A 89 -12.19 -56.35 -9.07
C ASP A 89 -12.23 -54.93 -9.65
N ILE A 90 -13.42 -54.42 -10.02
CA ILE A 90 -13.60 -53.05 -10.50
C ILE A 90 -13.30 -52.03 -9.39
N ASP A 91 -13.82 -52.27 -8.18
CA ASP A 91 -13.66 -51.35 -7.06
C ASP A 91 -12.20 -51.27 -6.60
N GLU A 92 -11.50 -52.40 -6.57
CA GLU A 92 -10.05 -52.50 -6.30
C GLU A 92 -9.26 -51.75 -7.38
N GLY A 93 -9.50 -52.04 -8.66
CA GLY A 93 -8.88 -51.33 -9.77
C GLY A 93 -9.11 -49.82 -9.67
N LYS A 94 -10.32 -49.39 -9.36
CA LYS A 94 -10.67 -47.97 -9.21
C LYS A 94 -9.90 -47.30 -8.07
N ALA A 95 -9.72 -47.97 -6.94
CA ALA A 95 -8.94 -47.44 -5.82
C ALA A 95 -7.46 -47.26 -6.20
N ASP A 96 -6.84 -48.30 -6.77
CA ASP A 96 -5.44 -48.28 -7.21
C ASP A 96 -5.20 -47.25 -8.32
N GLY A 97 -6.09 -47.22 -9.30
CA GLY A 97 -6.09 -46.25 -10.38
C GLY A 97 -6.11 -44.84 -9.82
N LYS A 98 -7.03 -44.56 -8.87
CA LYS A 98 -7.13 -43.25 -8.23
C LYS A 98 -5.85 -42.84 -7.51
N GLU A 99 -5.22 -43.75 -6.76
CA GLU A 99 -3.97 -43.45 -6.06
C GLU A 99 -2.81 -43.15 -7.03
N ASN A 100 -2.64 -43.98 -8.06
CA ASN A 100 -1.59 -43.78 -9.06
C ASN A 100 -1.82 -42.53 -9.90
N GLY A 101 -3.06 -42.33 -10.34
CA GLY A 101 -3.49 -41.12 -11.03
C GLY A 101 -3.14 -39.89 -10.20
N TYR A 102 -3.49 -39.88 -8.92
CA TYR A 102 -3.16 -38.77 -8.01
C TYR A 102 -1.67 -38.48 -7.95
N LYS A 103 -0.83 -39.50 -7.75
CA LYS A 103 0.64 -39.32 -7.72
C LYS A 103 1.19 -38.76 -9.02
N ASP A 104 0.72 -39.25 -10.16
CA ASP A 104 1.16 -38.80 -11.48
C ASP A 104 0.69 -37.37 -11.78
N GLY A 105 -0.57 -37.07 -11.45
CA GLY A 105 -1.14 -35.73 -11.62
C GLY A 105 -0.43 -34.71 -10.72
N TYR A 106 -0.20 -35.05 -9.46
CA TYR A 106 0.54 -34.20 -8.53
C TYR A 106 1.98 -33.94 -9.01
N ALA A 107 2.64 -34.95 -9.59
CA ALA A 107 3.97 -34.80 -10.18
C ALA A 107 3.96 -34.19 -11.60
N ARG A 108 2.80 -33.76 -12.13
CA ARG A 108 2.62 -33.23 -13.49
C ARG A 108 3.17 -34.15 -14.60
N LYS A 109 3.12 -35.47 -14.39
CA LYS A 109 3.59 -36.44 -15.39
C LYS A 109 2.59 -36.61 -16.53
N SER A 110 3.06 -37.11 -17.67
CA SER A 110 2.17 -37.54 -18.76
C SER A 110 1.21 -38.63 -18.27
N LYS A 111 -0.05 -38.58 -18.70
CA LYS A 111 -1.08 -39.55 -18.31
C LYS A 111 -0.74 -40.97 -18.77
N SER A 112 -0.86 -41.93 -17.86
CA SER A 112 -0.74 -43.36 -18.13
C SER A 112 -1.96 -44.12 -17.60
N VAL A 113 -3.03 -44.10 -18.40
CA VAL A 113 -4.38 -44.54 -17.97
C VAL A 113 -4.55 -46.07 -17.95
N ASN A 114 -3.64 -46.81 -18.61
CA ASN A 114 -3.73 -48.26 -18.73
C ASN A 114 -2.86 -48.98 -17.69
N SER A 115 -3.46 -49.96 -17.00
CA SER A 115 -2.72 -50.98 -16.27
C SER A 115 -2.47 -52.19 -17.18
N GLU A 116 -1.23 -52.68 -17.25
CA GLU A 116 -0.88 -53.97 -17.87
C GLU A 116 -1.24 -55.16 -16.97
N ASN A 117 -1.56 -54.90 -15.70
CA ASN A 117 -1.88 -55.90 -14.69
C ASN A 117 -3.38 -55.94 -14.40
N GLY A 118 -3.86 -57.13 -14.00
CA GLY A 118 -5.23 -57.36 -13.53
C GLY A 118 -6.17 -57.96 -14.58
N ASN A 119 -7.34 -58.42 -14.12
CA ASN A 119 -8.40 -58.89 -15.00
C ASN A 119 -9.14 -57.70 -15.67
N GLU A 120 -10.05 -58.01 -16.60
CA GLU A 120 -10.79 -56.97 -17.35
C GLU A 120 -11.54 -55.99 -16.43
N GLY A 121 -12.18 -56.48 -15.36
CA GLY A 121 -12.89 -55.63 -14.39
C GLY A 121 -11.94 -54.66 -13.69
N TYR A 122 -10.79 -55.16 -13.23
CA TYR A 122 -9.73 -54.34 -12.64
C TYR A 122 -9.26 -53.24 -13.59
N ARG A 123 -8.97 -53.57 -14.85
CA ARG A 123 -8.48 -52.60 -15.85
C ARG A 123 -9.50 -51.50 -16.15
N ILE A 124 -10.79 -51.84 -16.21
CA ILE A 124 -11.88 -50.87 -16.36
C ILE A 124 -11.96 -49.94 -15.15
N GLY A 125 -11.94 -50.52 -13.94
CA GLY A 125 -11.94 -49.75 -12.70
C GLY A 125 -10.74 -48.82 -12.61
N TYR A 126 -9.55 -49.33 -12.92
CA TYR A 126 -8.28 -48.60 -12.91
C TYR A 126 -8.31 -47.38 -13.81
N ALA A 127 -8.72 -47.53 -15.08
CA ALA A 127 -8.78 -46.40 -16.00
C ALA A 127 -9.71 -45.29 -15.50
N ALA A 128 -10.88 -45.66 -14.94
CA ALA A 128 -11.84 -44.70 -14.39
C ALA A 128 -11.30 -44.01 -13.13
N GLY A 129 -10.68 -44.77 -12.21
CA GLY A 129 -10.05 -44.23 -11.01
C GLY A 129 -8.88 -43.30 -11.33
N TYR A 130 -8.04 -43.69 -12.29
CA TYR A 130 -6.84 -42.95 -12.68
C TYR A 130 -7.14 -41.53 -13.15
N GLU A 131 -8.13 -41.35 -14.02
CA GLU A 131 -8.49 -40.02 -14.50
C GLU A 131 -9.00 -39.10 -13.38
N ASP A 132 -9.80 -39.65 -12.46
CA ASP A 132 -10.27 -38.91 -11.28
C ASP A 132 -9.11 -38.53 -10.36
N GLY A 133 -8.24 -39.49 -10.04
CA GLY A 133 -7.05 -39.27 -9.23
C GLY A 133 -6.12 -38.23 -9.84
N TYR A 134 -5.82 -38.36 -11.13
CA TYR A 134 -4.92 -37.46 -11.86
C TYR A 134 -5.42 -36.02 -11.85
N ARG A 135 -6.72 -35.83 -12.07
CA ARG A 135 -7.35 -34.51 -11.96
C ARG A 135 -7.30 -33.95 -10.53
N GLU A 136 -7.53 -34.78 -9.52
CA GLU A 136 -7.40 -34.38 -8.11
C GLU A 136 -5.95 -33.98 -7.76
N GLY A 137 -4.96 -34.76 -8.21
CA GLY A 137 -3.54 -34.51 -8.00
C GLY A 137 -3.08 -33.21 -8.68
N LEU A 138 -3.44 -33.01 -9.94
CA LEU A 138 -3.15 -31.76 -10.66
C LEU A 138 -3.77 -30.55 -9.96
N LYS A 139 -5.04 -30.65 -9.55
CA LYS A 139 -5.72 -29.57 -8.82
C LYS A 139 -4.97 -29.23 -7.53
N LYS A 140 -4.51 -30.25 -6.80
CA LYS A 140 -3.79 -30.07 -5.55
C LYS A 140 -2.47 -29.33 -5.75
N ILE A 141 -1.64 -29.78 -6.69
CA ILE A 141 -0.34 -29.13 -6.96
C ILE A 141 -0.52 -27.72 -7.54
N THR A 142 -1.52 -27.48 -8.40
CA THR A 142 -1.79 -26.12 -8.91
C THR A 142 -2.17 -25.15 -7.79
N VAL A 143 -2.96 -25.58 -6.80
CA VAL A 143 -3.29 -24.74 -5.63
C VAL A 143 -2.05 -24.44 -4.81
N GLU A 144 -1.25 -25.46 -4.49
CA GLU A 144 -0.03 -25.30 -3.70
C GLU A 144 0.98 -24.38 -4.38
N ASP A 145 1.20 -24.56 -5.69
CA ASP A 145 2.06 -23.70 -6.49
C ASP A 145 1.55 -22.26 -6.54
N THR A 146 0.23 -22.07 -6.69
CA THR A 146 -0.39 -20.74 -6.69
C THR A 146 -0.20 -20.04 -5.34
N GLU A 147 -0.43 -20.74 -4.24
CA GLU A 147 -0.24 -20.21 -2.88
C GLU A 147 1.23 -19.88 -2.59
N ALA A 148 2.13 -20.78 -2.96
CA ALA A 148 3.57 -20.59 -2.80
C ALA A 148 4.06 -19.40 -3.62
N GLY A 149 3.71 -19.33 -4.91
CA GLY A 149 4.07 -18.22 -5.79
C GLY A 149 3.53 -16.90 -5.28
N THR A 150 2.24 -16.86 -4.89
CA THR A 150 1.62 -15.65 -4.32
C THR A 150 2.37 -15.15 -3.08
N LYS A 151 2.74 -16.05 -2.17
CA LYS A 151 3.44 -15.68 -0.94
C LYS A 151 4.82 -15.09 -1.21
N VAL A 152 5.59 -15.71 -2.11
CA VAL A 152 6.93 -15.22 -2.46
C VAL A 152 6.82 -13.88 -3.20
N GLY A 153 5.93 -13.80 -4.19
CA GLY A 153 5.71 -12.59 -4.98
C GLY A 153 5.31 -11.41 -4.13
N MET A 154 4.36 -11.59 -3.19
CA MET A 154 3.95 -10.53 -2.28
C MET A 154 5.14 -10.00 -1.45
N ASN A 155 5.92 -10.89 -0.83
CA ASN A 155 7.05 -10.48 0.01
C ASN A 155 8.15 -9.76 -0.78
N GLU A 156 8.50 -10.29 -1.95
CA GLU A 156 9.55 -9.69 -2.79
C GLU A 156 9.09 -8.38 -3.41
N GLY A 157 7.82 -8.27 -3.83
CA GLY A 157 7.24 -7.04 -4.35
C GLY A 157 7.23 -5.92 -3.32
N LEU A 158 6.83 -6.22 -2.07
CA LEU A 158 6.92 -5.27 -0.95
C LEU A 158 8.36 -4.81 -0.71
N LYS A 159 9.32 -5.75 -0.71
CA LYS A 159 10.74 -5.44 -0.49
C LYS A 159 11.30 -4.57 -1.62
N ALA A 160 11.05 -4.94 -2.86
CA ALA A 160 11.53 -4.20 -4.03
C ALA A 160 11.01 -2.76 -4.06
N ALA A 161 9.74 -2.53 -3.70
CA ALA A 161 9.17 -1.19 -3.63
C ALA A 161 9.87 -0.29 -2.59
N ARG A 162 10.23 -0.85 -1.42
CA ARG A 162 10.95 -0.14 -0.35
C ARG A 162 12.42 0.13 -0.69
N GLU A 163 13.03 -0.74 -1.48
CA GLU A 163 14.41 -0.59 -1.95
C GLU A 163 14.52 0.29 -3.22
N ASP A 164 13.39 0.84 -3.69
CA ASP A 164 13.29 1.63 -4.93
C ASP A 164 13.90 0.95 -6.16
N LYS A 165 13.72 -0.37 -6.25
CA LYS A 165 14.13 -1.16 -7.42
C LYS A 165 13.05 -1.11 -8.49
N ASP A 166 13.49 -1.11 -9.74
CA ASP A 166 12.60 -1.29 -10.89
C ASP A 166 11.95 -2.68 -10.85
N ILE A 167 10.77 -2.79 -11.47
CA ILE A 167 10.07 -4.07 -11.59
C ILE A 167 10.81 -4.94 -12.59
N GLU A 168 11.55 -5.93 -12.11
CA GLU A 168 12.11 -7.02 -12.90
C GLU A 168 11.42 -8.32 -12.49
N THR A 169 10.41 -8.75 -13.26
CA THR A 169 9.79 -10.07 -13.07
C THR A 169 10.33 -11.04 -14.11
N ASN A 170 11.25 -11.90 -13.69
CA ASN A 170 11.76 -12.99 -14.52
C ASN A 170 11.03 -14.29 -14.20
N VAL A 171 10.74 -15.07 -15.23
CA VAL A 171 10.21 -16.43 -15.06
C VAL A 171 11.28 -17.29 -14.42
N ASN A 172 10.93 -18.03 -13.37
CA ASN A 172 11.79 -19.04 -12.80
C ASN A 172 11.55 -20.37 -13.52
N ASP A 173 12.50 -20.76 -14.38
CA ASP A 173 12.43 -22.01 -15.15
C ASP A 173 12.40 -23.27 -14.28
N SER A 174 12.78 -23.16 -13.00
CA SER A 174 12.71 -24.27 -12.05
C SER A 174 11.30 -24.45 -11.44
N GLU A 175 10.41 -23.49 -11.65
CA GLU A 175 9.06 -23.47 -11.07
C GLU A 175 7.99 -23.68 -12.14
N SER A 176 6.78 -24.05 -11.71
CA SER A 176 5.68 -24.28 -12.64
C SER A 176 5.10 -22.99 -13.22
N ASP A 177 4.38 -23.10 -14.34
CA ASP A 177 3.64 -21.98 -14.93
C ASP A 177 2.59 -21.40 -13.98
N ASP A 178 1.98 -22.24 -13.13
CA ASP A 178 0.98 -21.80 -12.14
C ASP A 178 1.64 -20.96 -11.05
N TRP A 179 2.80 -21.44 -10.57
CA TRP A 179 3.61 -20.74 -9.58
C TRP A 179 4.07 -19.38 -10.13
N ASN A 180 4.70 -19.36 -11.31
CA ASN A 180 5.25 -18.14 -11.93
C ASN A 180 4.15 -17.10 -12.17
N ARG A 181 2.97 -17.52 -12.65
CA ARG A 181 1.83 -16.62 -12.86
C ARG A 181 1.35 -16.00 -11.55
N ALA A 182 1.22 -16.81 -10.50
CA ALA A 182 0.77 -16.36 -9.19
C ALA A 182 1.79 -15.41 -8.54
N TYR A 183 3.07 -15.75 -8.65
CA TYR A 183 4.20 -14.93 -8.23
C TYR A 183 4.17 -13.54 -8.88
N MET A 184 4.17 -13.47 -10.22
CA MET A 184 4.20 -12.19 -10.95
C MET A 184 3.01 -11.30 -10.57
N SER A 185 1.80 -11.88 -10.54
CA SER A 185 0.59 -11.15 -10.17
C SER A 185 0.61 -10.62 -8.73
N ALA A 186 1.14 -11.40 -7.79
CA ALA A 186 1.26 -10.97 -6.40
C ALA A 186 2.37 -9.93 -6.21
N PHE A 187 3.49 -10.10 -6.91
CA PHE A 187 4.61 -9.16 -6.91
C PHE A 187 4.18 -7.78 -7.39
N GLU A 188 3.58 -7.68 -8.57
CA GLU A 188 3.17 -6.39 -9.15
C GLU A 188 2.16 -5.67 -8.26
N ARG A 189 1.15 -6.40 -7.75
CA ARG A 189 0.15 -5.82 -6.84
C ARG A 189 0.77 -5.30 -5.56
N ALA A 190 1.63 -6.10 -4.91
CA ALA A 190 2.30 -5.71 -3.68
C ALA A 190 3.24 -4.53 -3.88
N TYR A 191 4.01 -4.54 -4.98
CA TYR A 191 4.93 -3.47 -5.34
C TYR A 191 4.20 -2.14 -5.54
N HIS A 192 3.17 -2.12 -6.39
CA HIS A 192 2.42 -0.91 -6.67
C HIS A 192 1.68 -0.38 -5.44
N ARG A 193 1.09 -1.28 -4.65
CA ARG A 193 0.44 -0.89 -3.40
C ARG A 193 1.41 -0.23 -2.43
N GLN A 194 2.58 -0.84 -2.22
CA GLN A 194 3.60 -0.27 -1.33
C GLN A 194 4.13 1.06 -1.84
N LYS A 195 4.27 1.26 -3.16
CA LYS A 195 4.64 2.56 -3.73
C LYS A 195 3.58 3.64 -3.49
N GLN A 196 2.30 3.28 -3.55
CA GLN A 196 1.22 4.23 -3.21
C GLN A 196 1.27 4.63 -1.74
N LEU A 197 1.51 3.66 -0.84
CA LEU A 197 1.67 3.93 0.59
C LEU A 197 2.84 4.87 0.87
N ILE A 198 4.03 4.58 0.32
CA ILE A 198 5.23 5.42 0.48
C ILE A 198 4.97 6.85 -0.02
N ARG A 199 4.31 7.02 -1.16
CA ARG A 199 3.96 8.37 -1.66
C ARG A 199 2.97 9.08 -0.74
N ALA A 200 1.97 8.38 -0.23
CA ALA A 200 1.03 8.95 0.73
C ALA A 200 1.73 9.40 2.02
N GLU A 201 2.71 8.62 2.51
CA GLU A 201 3.56 8.99 3.64
C GLU A 201 4.35 10.26 3.36
N GLU A 202 5.09 10.29 2.25
CA GLU A 202 5.94 11.41 1.84
C GLU A 202 5.14 12.69 1.60
N ASP A 203 4.05 12.61 0.85
CA ASP A 203 3.20 13.74 0.49
C ASP A 203 2.46 14.29 1.72
N GLY A 204 1.94 13.40 2.58
CA GLY A 204 1.28 13.78 3.84
C GLY A 204 2.25 14.53 4.75
N TYR A 205 3.41 13.93 5.03
CA TYR A 205 4.44 14.57 5.85
C TYR A 205 4.88 15.91 5.29
N LYS A 206 5.13 15.99 3.98
CA LYS A 206 5.56 17.23 3.32
C LYS A 206 4.51 18.33 3.45
N LEU A 207 3.24 18.04 3.21
CA LEU A 207 2.15 19.01 3.34
C LEU A 207 2.05 19.53 4.78
N GLY A 208 2.11 18.63 5.76
CA GLY A 208 2.13 18.97 7.17
C GLY A 208 3.34 19.85 7.53
N TYR A 209 4.53 19.47 7.08
CA TYR A 209 5.77 20.20 7.34
C TYR A 209 5.83 21.58 6.65
N GLU A 210 5.05 21.79 5.59
CA GLU A 210 4.83 23.10 4.97
C GLU A 210 3.76 23.93 5.70
N LEU A 211 3.14 23.38 6.75
CA LEU A 211 2.02 23.93 7.49
C LEU A 211 0.83 24.30 6.58
N GLY A 212 0.64 23.52 5.51
CA GLY A 212 -0.47 23.64 4.59
C GLY A 212 -1.78 23.15 5.20
N GLU A 213 -2.90 23.49 4.58
CA GLU A 213 -4.22 22.99 4.98
C GLU A 213 -4.36 21.52 4.55
N LEU A 214 -4.97 20.69 5.42
CA LEU A 214 -5.18 19.28 5.14
C LEU A 214 -6.25 19.09 4.06
N GLU A 215 -5.80 18.80 2.83
CA GLU A 215 -6.65 18.40 1.72
C GLU A 215 -6.17 17.07 1.12
N LEU A 216 -7.01 16.03 1.21
CA LEU A 216 -6.67 14.71 0.67
C LEU A 216 -6.87 14.68 -0.86
N PRO A 217 -5.86 14.23 -1.64
CA PRO A 217 -6.02 13.93 -3.06
C PRO A 217 -7.16 12.92 -3.31
N THR A 218 -7.80 12.98 -4.47
CA THR A 218 -8.99 12.14 -4.77
C THR A 218 -8.68 10.65 -4.68
N GLU A 219 -7.51 10.25 -5.18
CA GLU A 219 -7.02 8.87 -5.18
C GLU A 219 -6.80 8.37 -3.75
N VAL A 220 -6.18 9.21 -2.91
CA VAL A 220 -5.96 8.92 -1.48
C VAL A 220 -7.29 8.82 -0.75
N LYS A 221 -8.19 9.78 -0.95
CA LYS A 221 -9.50 9.86 -0.29
C LYS A 221 -10.41 8.66 -0.58
N SER A 222 -10.27 8.04 -1.76
CA SER A 222 -11.06 6.87 -2.14
C SER A 222 -10.59 5.57 -1.46
N ASP A 223 -9.42 5.58 -0.85
CA ASP A 223 -8.76 4.43 -0.26
C ASP A 223 -8.51 4.68 1.24
N SER A 224 -9.18 3.90 2.09
CA SER A 224 -9.15 4.13 3.54
C SER A 224 -7.75 3.99 4.15
N GLU A 225 -6.95 3.04 3.66
CA GLU A 225 -5.59 2.80 4.19
C GLU A 225 -4.64 3.91 3.72
N LEU A 226 -4.74 4.38 2.47
CA LEU A 226 -3.94 5.53 2.02
C LEU A 226 -4.34 6.82 2.76
N SER A 227 -5.64 7.01 3.02
CA SER A 227 -6.16 8.17 3.75
C SER A 227 -5.65 8.24 5.19
N GLU A 228 -5.66 7.09 5.89
CA GLU A 228 -5.14 6.98 7.25
C GLU A 228 -3.65 7.32 7.29
N VAL A 229 -2.85 6.66 6.45
CA VAL A 229 -1.40 6.87 6.38
C VAL A 229 -1.03 8.31 6.04
N PHE A 230 -1.71 8.91 5.06
CA PHE A 230 -1.47 10.31 4.68
C PHE A 230 -1.76 11.26 5.85
N THR A 231 -2.88 11.06 6.54
CA THR A 231 -3.31 11.95 7.63
C THR A 231 -2.37 11.84 8.83
N ASP A 232 -1.98 10.63 9.20
CA ASP A 232 -1.03 10.38 10.29
C ASP A 232 0.33 11.04 10.02
N GLU A 233 0.85 10.92 8.79
CA GLU A 233 2.12 11.55 8.43
C GLU A 233 2.01 13.07 8.31
N TYR A 234 0.87 13.60 7.84
CA TYR A 234 0.57 15.02 7.88
C TYR A 234 0.63 15.59 9.29
N GLU A 235 -0.02 14.94 10.26
CA GLU A 235 -0.02 15.41 11.66
C GLU A 235 1.40 15.44 12.24
N LYS A 236 2.21 14.41 11.97
CA LYS A 236 3.63 14.36 12.38
C LYS A 236 4.45 15.49 11.76
N GLY A 237 4.29 15.73 10.46
CA GLY A 237 4.96 16.81 9.74
C GLY A 237 4.58 18.19 10.30
N TYR A 238 3.27 18.39 10.52
CA TYR A 238 2.71 19.62 11.05
C TYR A 238 3.21 19.91 12.45
N GLU A 239 3.09 18.97 13.38
CA GLU A 239 3.55 19.13 14.77
C GLU A 239 5.04 19.47 14.83
N LYS A 240 5.85 18.76 14.05
CA LYS A 240 7.30 19.02 14.00
C LYS A 240 7.60 20.45 13.54
N ARG A 241 7.06 20.86 12.39
CA ARG A 241 7.33 22.21 11.88
C ARG A 241 6.76 23.28 12.79
N PHE A 242 5.56 23.08 13.31
CA PHE A 242 4.90 24.02 14.22
C PHE A 242 5.77 24.27 15.46
N ASN A 243 6.33 23.23 16.05
CA ASN A 243 7.24 23.35 17.20
C ASN A 243 8.58 24.04 16.84
N GLU A 244 9.14 23.75 15.67
CA GLU A 244 10.36 24.41 15.17
C GLU A 244 10.13 25.92 14.98
N GLU A 245 9.05 26.31 14.29
CA GLU A 245 8.70 27.71 14.06
C GLU A 245 8.31 28.42 15.35
N THR A 246 7.61 27.75 16.28
CA THR A 246 7.28 28.30 17.61
C THR A 246 8.54 28.73 18.35
N LYS A 247 9.57 27.87 18.39
CA LYS A 247 10.85 28.18 19.04
C LYS A 247 11.55 29.34 18.36
N LYS A 248 11.63 29.31 17.03
CA LYS A 248 12.27 30.35 16.23
C LYS A 248 11.63 31.71 16.43
N HIS A 249 10.29 31.79 16.41
CA HIS A 249 9.59 33.05 16.62
C HIS A 249 9.68 33.54 18.07
N LYS A 250 9.75 32.63 19.05
CA LYS A 250 10.04 33.00 20.43
C LYS A 250 11.44 33.60 20.56
N GLU A 251 12.45 33.01 19.95
CA GLU A 251 13.83 33.51 19.96
C GLU A 251 13.93 34.87 19.25
N LEU A 252 13.32 35.01 18.07
CA LEU A 252 13.24 36.29 17.37
C LEU A 252 12.54 37.37 18.21
N GLY A 253 11.48 36.99 18.93
CA GLY A 253 10.81 37.86 19.89
C GLY A 253 11.76 38.32 20.98
N TYR A 254 12.48 37.38 21.60
CA TYR A 254 13.47 37.68 22.64
C TYR A 254 14.53 38.66 22.15
N GLU A 255 15.14 38.41 21.00
CA GLU A 255 16.13 39.31 20.39
C GLU A 255 15.53 40.70 20.15
N SER A 256 14.33 40.76 19.56
CA SER A 256 13.64 42.03 19.27
C SER A 256 13.36 42.83 20.54
N GLY A 257 12.91 42.17 21.61
CA GLY A 257 12.63 42.79 22.90
C GLY A 257 13.90 43.24 23.63
N TYR A 258 14.97 42.46 23.55
CA TYR A 258 16.28 42.81 24.10
C TYR A 258 16.89 44.03 23.40
N GLU A 259 16.76 44.12 22.08
CA GLU A 259 17.23 45.25 21.26
C GLU A 259 16.31 46.49 21.32
N LEU A 260 15.18 46.41 22.03
CA LEU A 260 14.17 47.48 22.11
C LEU A 260 13.62 47.91 20.73
N THR A 261 13.49 46.98 19.80
CA THR A 261 12.91 47.24 18.47
C THR A 261 11.39 47.32 18.53
N GLU A 262 10.78 48.21 17.73
CA GLU A 262 9.32 48.35 17.70
C GLU A 262 8.63 47.09 17.13
N GLN A 263 7.73 46.48 17.90
CA GLN A 263 7.00 45.25 17.54
C GLN A 263 6.29 45.29 16.18
N ASN A 264 5.77 46.46 15.78
CA ASN A 264 4.94 46.60 14.57
C ASN A 264 5.73 46.44 13.25
N SER A 265 7.05 46.27 13.31
CA SER A 265 7.92 46.13 12.14
C SER A 265 8.04 44.69 11.62
N VAL A 266 7.72 43.68 12.43
CA VAL A 266 7.93 42.27 12.09
C VAL A 266 6.62 41.64 11.58
N LYS A 267 6.62 41.17 10.33
CA LYS A 267 5.48 40.41 9.79
C LYS A 267 5.58 38.96 10.24
N ILE A 268 4.64 38.55 11.09
CA ILE A 268 4.59 37.21 11.69
C ILE A 268 3.29 36.54 11.26
N ASP A 269 3.38 35.26 10.90
CA ASP A 269 2.19 34.43 10.70
C ASP A 269 1.38 34.37 12.01
N GLU A 270 0.06 34.53 11.93
CA GLU A 270 -0.83 34.62 13.10
C GLU A 270 -0.59 33.49 14.12
N ARG A 271 -0.24 32.28 13.63
CA ARG A 271 0.05 31.10 14.45
C ARG A 271 1.23 31.29 15.42
N PHE A 272 2.15 32.20 15.10
CA PHE A 272 3.39 32.40 15.86
C PHE A 272 3.49 33.76 16.54
N VAL A 273 2.41 34.55 16.53
CA VAL A 273 2.34 35.84 17.24
C VAL A 273 2.50 35.66 18.74
N GLU A 274 1.76 34.74 19.37
CA GLU A 274 1.85 34.51 20.82
C GLU A 274 3.26 34.05 21.26
N PRO A 275 3.91 33.06 20.62
CA PRO A 275 5.30 32.71 20.90
C PRO A 275 6.26 33.90 20.79
N PHE A 276 6.12 34.73 19.75
CA PHE A 276 6.92 35.94 19.58
C PHE A 276 6.70 36.95 20.70
N GLU A 277 5.45 37.28 21.04
CA GLU A 277 5.13 38.22 22.11
C GLU A 277 5.67 37.75 23.46
N LYS A 278 5.62 36.44 23.72
CA LYS A 278 6.22 35.86 24.92
C LYS A 278 7.74 36.06 24.94
N GLY A 279 8.41 35.75 23.83
CA GLY A 279 9.84 36.00 23.67
C GLY A 279 10.19 37.47 23.88
N TYR A 280 9.45 38.37 23.26
CA TYR A 280 9.64 39.82 23.38
C TYR A 280 9.58 40.31 24.82
N LYS A 281 8.58 39.85 25.60
CA LYS A 281 8.49 40.20 27.02
C LYS A 281 9.67 39.66 27.82
N GLU A 282 10.11 38.43 27.54
CA GLU A 282 11.28 37.83 28.18
C GLU A 282 12.57 38.62 27.84
N GLY A 283 12.76 39.02 26.58
CA GLY A 283 13.92 39.81 26.14
C GLY A 283 13.93 41.21 26.73
N LEU A 284 12.78 41.90 26.74
CA LEU A 284 12.60 43.21 27.35
C LEU A 284 12.93 43.20 28.84
N GLN A 285 12.49 42.16 29.55
CA GLN A 285 12.80 41.98 30.96
C GLN A 285 14.30 41.74 31.17
N ALA A 286 14.94 40.93 30.33
CA ALA A 286 16.36 40.63 30.45
C ALA A 286 17.23 41.89 30.30
N ILE A 287 17.02 42.69 29.25
CA ILE A 287 17.76 43.94 29.07
C ILE A 287 17.48 44.95 30.19
N LYS A 288 16.25 44.99 30.71
CA LYS A 288 15.91 45.82 31.88
C LYS A 288 16.74 45.39 33.10
N ASP A 289 16.72 44.11 33.45
CA ASP A 289 17.42 43.59 34.64
C ASP A 289 18.93 43.85 34.55
N GLU A 290 19.54 43.62 33.38
CA GLU A 290 20.95 43.92 33.14
C GLU A 290 21.25 45.43 33.27
N THR A 291 20.41 46.29 32.71
CA THR A 291 20.62 47.74 32.76
C THR A 291 20.46 48.30 34.18
N VAL A 292 19.49 47.80 34.93
CA VAL A 292 19.28 48.12 36.35
C VAL A 292 20.48 47.66 37.17
N GLU A 293 21.01 46.46 36.93
CA GLU A 293 22.20 45.97 37.63
C GLU A 293 23.42 46.85 37.37
N VAL A 294 23.66 47.26 36.12
CA VAL A 294 24.75 48.19 35.79
C VAL A 294 24.60 49.52 36.52
N GLY A 295 23.39 50.09 36.52
CA GLY A 295 23.08 51.32 37.27
C GLY A 295 23.34 51.16 38.77
N TYR A 296 22.87 50.06 39.36
CA TYR A 296 23.05 49.73 40.78
C TYR A 296 24.53 49.66 41.16
N LEU A 297 25.36 49.00 40.34
CA LEU A 297 26.80 48.91 40.57
C LEU A 297 27.50 50.26 40.42
N GLN A 298 27.05 51.10 39.48
CA GLN A 298 27.60 52.44 39.27
C GLN A 298 27.33 53.40 40.43
N ALA A 299 26.28 53.16 41.21
CA ALA A 299 26.05 53.89 42.45
C ALA A 299 27.24 53.81 43.42
N PHE A 300 28.05 52.76 43.39
CA PHE A 300 29.27 52.71 44.23
C PHE A 300 30.42 53.58 43.72
N GLN A 301 30.42 53.94 42.44
CA GLN A 301 31.58 54.58 41.79
C GLN A 301 31.40 56.10 41.68
N LEU A 302 30.16 56.58 41.51
CA LEU A 302 29.87 58.01 41.31
C LEU A 302 29.31 58.66 42.56
N MET A 303 29.70 59.91 42.86
CA MET A 303 29.14 60.67 43.99
C MET A 303 27.70 61.14 43.73
N SER A 304 27.41 61.53 42.49
CA SER A 304 26.09 61.93 42.01
C SER A 304 25.73 61.15 40.76
N TYR A 305 24.43 60.99 40.49
CA TYR A 305 23.98 60.35 39.26
C TYR A 305 24.46 61.15 38.05
N GLU A 306 25.15 60.47 37.14
CA GLU A 306 25.53 60.96 35.82
C GLU A 306 25.08 59.93 34.78
N PRO A 307 24.28 60.32 33.76
CA PRO A 307 23.83 59.40 32.74
C PRO A 307 25.01 58.93 31.87
N PRO A 308 25.03 57.67 31.41
CA PRO A 308 26.06 57.20 30.50
C PRO A 308 26.04 57.94 29.16
N ASN A 309 27.17 58.52 28.76
CA ASN A 309 27.27 59.32 27.51
C ASN A 309 27.07 58.51 26.23
N GLU A 310 27.22 57.18 26.28
CA GLU A 310 27.13 56.26 25.13
C GLU A 310 25.73 55.67 24.95
N VAL A 311 24.80 55.89 25.89
CA VAL A 311 23.45 55.35 25.84
C VAL A 311 22.50 56.43 25.37
N GLU A 312 21.99 56.29 24.15
CA GLU A 312 21.04 57.24 23.54
C GLU A 312 19.57 56.83 23.71
N ASN A 313 19.29 55.58 24.10
CA ASN A 313 17.93 55.10 24.25
C ASN A 313 17.33 55.57 25.59
N ASP A 314 16.28 56.38 25.52
CA ASP A 314 15.60 56.95 26.70
C ASP A 314 15.14 55.89 27.71
N THR A 315 14.67 54.74 27.22
CA THR A 315 14.20 53.64 28.10
C THR A 315 15.36 53.03 28.88
N LEU A 316 16.51 52.85 28.23
CA LEU A 316 17.72 52.36 28.90
C LEU A 316 18.22 53.38 29.93
N LEU A 317 18.19 54.67 29.61
CA LEU A 317 18.58 55.73 30.56
C LEU A 317 17.70 55.73 31.81
N GLU A 318 16.39 55.53 31.65
CA GLU A 318 15.44 55.41 32.77
C GLU A 318 15.75 54.20 33.66
N TRP A 319 15.94 53.01 33.10
CA TRP A 319 16.26 51.80 33.87
C TRP A 319 17.64 51.87 34.53
N TYR A 320 18.61 52.49 33.87
CA TYR A 320 19.93 52.72 34.46
C TYR A 320 19.82 53.61 35.70
N LYS A 321 19.01 54.68 35.62
CA LYS A 321 18.73 55.55 36.76
C LYS A 321 18.00 54.82 37.87
N GLU A 322 16.98 54.02 37.54
CA GLU A 322 16.27 53.14 38.48
C GLU A 322 17.26 52.27 39.27
N GLY A 323 18.20 51.63 38.57
CA GLY A 323 19.30 50.87 39.16
C GLY A 323 20.15 51.69 40.13
N TYR A 324 20.68 52.82 39.66
CA TYR A 324 21.54 53.70 40.48
C TYR A 324 20.85 54.16 41.77
N GLU A 325 19.59 54.58 41.67
CA GLU A 325 18.82 55.09 42.81
C GLU A 325 18.38 53.97 43.76
N SER A 326 18.27 52.72 43.29
CA SER A 326 17.88 51.59 44.14
C SER A 326 18.97 51.13 45.14
N ASN A 327 20.22 51.57 44.98
CA ASN A 327 21.33 51.17 45.84
C ASN A 327 21.42 52.01 47.13
N ASN A 328 20.61 51.65 48.11
CA ASN A 328 20.56 52.32 49.41
C ASN A 328 21.91 52.24 50.17
N ILE A 329 22.69 51.17 50.00
CA ILE A 329 23.99 51.00 50.67
C ILE A 329 24.98 52.05 50.15
N ALA A 330 25.07 52.22 48.83
CA ALA A 330 25.92 53.24 48.24
C ALA A 330 25.51 54.65 48.68
N ALA A 331 24.20 54.91 48.81
CA ALA A 331 23.69 56.18 49.32
C ALA A 331 24.13 56.43 50.78
N GLU A 332 24.00 55.43 51.66
CA GLU A 332 24.43 55.52 53.06
C GLU A 332 25.94 55.75 53.22
N ILE A 333 26.77 55.06 52.42
CA ILE A 333 28.22 55.23 52.40
C ILE A 333 28.58 56.68 52.07
N LYS A 334 27.97 57.26 51.03
CA LYS A 334 28.23 58.64 50.60
C LYS A 334 27.80 59.65 51.65
N ALA A 335 26.62 59.48 52.25
CA ALA A 335 26.13 60.35 53.31
C ALA A 335 27.09 60.36 54.51
N THR A 336 27.53 59.19 54.95
CA THR A 336 28.48 59.05 56.07
C THR A 336 29.83 59.67 55.74
N ALA A 337 30.37 59.43 54.54
CA ALA A 337 31.64 60.01 54.11
C ALA A 337 31.59 61.54 54.04
N TYR A 338 30.47 62.11 53.58
CA TYR A 338 30.25 63.55 53.54
C TYR A 338 30.18 64.16 54.95
N ASP A 339 29.44 63.53 55.86
CA ASP A 339 29.32 63.98 57.25
C ASP A 339 30.66 63.92 57.99
N GLN A 340 31.50 62.92 57.71
CA GLN A 340 32.85 62.83 58.27
C GLN A 340 33.80 63.90 57.73
N LEU A 341 33.68 64.27 56.45
CA LEU A 341 34.45 65.35 55.84
C LEU A 341 34.15 66.71 56.48
N LEU A 342 32.89 66.97 56.83
CA LEU A 342 32.45 68.21 57.49
C LEU A 342 32.82 68.32 58.97
N GLN A 343 33.27 67.24 59.61
CA GLN A 343 33.68 67.22 61.02
C GLN A 343 35.19 67.43 61.23
N VAL A 344 35.97 67.56 60.15
CA VAL A 344 37.45 67.71 60.19
C VAL A 344 37.89 69.16 59.89
N ASP A 345 36.95 70.05 59.52
CA ASP A 345 37.11 71.51 59.51
C ASP A 345 36.63 72.12 60.84
#